data_AF-A0A5M3N507-F1
#
_entry.id   AF-A0A5M3N507-F1
#
_cell.length_a   1.000
_cell.length_b   1.000
_cell.length_c   1.000
_cell.angle_alpha   90.00
_cell.angle_beta   90.00
_cell.angle_gamma   90.00
#
_symmetry.space_group_name_H-M   'P 1'
#
loop_
_entity.id
_entity.type
_entity.pdbx_description
1 polymer ?
#
loop_
_entity_poly.entity_id
_entity_poly.type
_entity_poly.pdbx_seq_one_letter_code
_entity_poly.pdbx_strand_id
1 'polypeptide(L)'
;MIHHPEAQKHAHDQIDDVVGKDRLPMFEDRESLPYIDAILRETMRWMPVLPVNMPHGVTDDDTFEGYFIPKGQLCTITSEELLHDEENYKDPLVFNPDRFLDAGGKLTNDMSHMMGFGFGRRICPGRYLAEGSLWSAMACLLATFNFSKLKDEEGRELGVEPCWTTGLSTHPRGFKCSITPRSLSIAETLRNAV
;
A
#
# COMPACT_ATOMS: atom_id res chain seq x y z
N MET A 1 -2.93 3.99 8.32
CA MET A 1 -3.89 3.56 9.36
C MET A 1 -4.00 4.53 10.52
N ILE A 2 -2.92 4.88 11.25
CA ILE A 2 -3.01 5.83 12.39
C ILE A 2 -3.55 7.24 12.03
N HIS A 3 -3.39 7.65 10.77
CA HIS A 3 -3.95 8.88 10.22
C HIS A 3 -5.34 8.73 9.61
N HIS A 4 -5.77 7.48 9.39
CA HIS A 4 -6.99 7.11 8.67
C HIS A 4 -7.80 6.11 9.49
N PRO A 5 -8.27 6.49 10.69
CA PRO A 5 -9.06 5.62 11.54
C PRO A 5 -10.36 5.14 10.86
N GLU A 6 -10.91 5.93 9.94
CA GLU A 6 -12.07 5.57 9.12
C GLU A 6 -11.79 4.40 8.17
N ALA A 7 -10.66 4.42 7.45
CA ALA A 7 -10.26 3.32 6.58
C ALA A 7 -9.97 2.05 7.41
N GLN A 8 -9.32 2.21 8.57
CA GLN A 8 -9.09 1.09 9.47
C GLN A 8 -10.41 0.48 9.98
N LYS A 9 -11.38 1.32 10.36
CA LYS A 9 -12.69 0.85 10.82
C LYS A 9 -13.42 0.09 9.70
N HIS A 10 -13.42 0.60 8.47
CA HIS A 10 -14.05 -0.09 7.35
C HIS A 10 -13.38 -1.46 7.08
N ALA A 11 -12.05 -1.52 7.12
CA ALA A 11 -11.33 -2.79 7.02
C ALA A 11 -11.72 -3.78 8.15
N HIS A 12 -11.84 -3.30 9.39
CA HIS A 12 -12.29 -4.11 10.52
C HIS A 12 -13.69 -4.65 10.33
N ASP A 13 -14.64 -3.81 9.90
CA ASP A 13 -16.02 -4.21 9.67
C ASP A 13 -16.08 -5.30 8.56
N GLN A 14 -15.39 -5.10 7.44
CA GLN A 14 -15.34 -6.07 6.35
C GLN A 14 -14.71 -7.41 6.77
N ILE A 15 -13.60 -7.37 7.52
CA ILE A 15 -12.96 -8.59 8.02
C ILE A 15 -13.90 -9.34 8.97
N ASP A 16 -14.55 -8.63 9.89
CA ASP A 16 -15.47 -9.24 10.86
C ASP A 16 -16.68 -9.89 10.17
N ASP A 17 -17.21 -9.26 9.11
CA ASP A 17 -18.36 -9.78 8.34
C ASP A 17 -18.02 -11.02 7.51
N VAL A 18 -16.81 -11.09 6.93
CA VAL A 18 -16.41 -12.15 6.00
C VAL A 18 -15.70 -13.31 6.70
N VAL A 19 -14.76 -12.99 7.58
CA VAL A 19 -13.86 -13.96 8.22
C VAL A 19 -14.33 -14.31 9.63
N GLY A 20 -14.97 -13.36 10.32
CA GLY A 20 -15.30 -13.47 11.73
C GLY A 20 -14.10 -13.20 12.64
N LYS A 21 -14.19 -13.69 13.90
CA LYS A 21 -13.19 -13.41 14.96
C LYS A 21 -12.44 -14.65 15.43
N ASP A 22 -12.78 -15.82 14.89
CA ASP A 22 -12.27 -17.12 15.37
C ASP A 22 -11.02 -17.59 14.63
N ARG A 23 -10.68 -16.96 13.50
CA ARG A 23 -9.49 -17.29 12.68
C ARG A 23 -8.90 -16.04 12.03
N LEU A 24 -7.66 -16.16 11.55
CA LEU A 24 -7.05 -15.13 10.71
C LEU A 24 -7.53 -15.24 9.25
N PRO A 25 -7.51 -14.13 8.49
CA PRO A 25 -7.74 -14.14 7.05
C PRO A 25 -6.74 -15.03 6.32
N MET A 26 -7.20 -15.74 5.29
CA MET A 26 -6.38 -16.55 4.40
C MET A 26 -6.55 -16.08 2.94
N PHE A 27 -5.71 -16.54 2.02
CA PHE A 27 -5.76 -16.09 0.62
C PHE A 27 -7.09 -16.44 -0.07
N GLU A 28 -7.77 -17.49 0.37
CA GLU A 28 -9.09 -17.89 -0.10
C GLU A 28 -10.16 -16.84 0.21
N ASP A 29 -9.96 -16.01 1.24
CA ASP A 29 -10.88 -14.92 1.60
C ASP A 29 -10.67 -13.66 0.75
N ARG A 30 -9.55 -13.56 0.01
CA ARG A 30 -9.12 -12.32 -0.66
C ARG A 30 -10.17 -11.73 -1.59
N GLU A 31 -10.82 -12.57 -2.40
CA GLU A 31 -11.87 -12.10 -3.32
C GLU A 31 -13.09 -11.49 -2.58
N SER A 32 -13.30 -11.87 -1.32
CA SER A 32 -14.36 -11.35 -0.46
C SER A 32 -13.90 -10.17 0.42
N LEU A 33 -12.62 -9.77 0.34
CA LEU A 33 -12.03 -8.68 1.11
C LEU A 33 -11.55 -7.51 0.22
N PRO A 34 -12.40 -6.95 -0.67
CA PRO A 34 -11.98 -5.95 -1.65
C PRO A 34 -11.47 -4.65 -1.01
N TYR A 35 -11.86 -4.33 0.23
CA TYR A 35 -11.38 -3.12 0.90
C TYR A 35 -9.92 -3.24 1.34
N ILE A 36 -9.48 -4.46 1.70
CA ILE A 36 -8.08 -4.73 2.02
C ILE A 36 -7.21 -4.56 0.78
N ASP A 37 -7.67 -5.06 -0.37
CA ASP A 37 -7.04 -4.82 -1.65
C ASP A 37 -7.03 -3.32 -2.01
N ALA A 38 -8.11 -2.59 -1.78
CA ALA A 38 -8.16 -1.15 -2.00
C ALA A 38 -7.11 -0.39 -1.15
N ILE A 39 -6.95 -0.76 0.13
CA ILE A 39 -5.90 -0.22 1.00
C ILE A 39 -4.51 -0.55 0.46
N LEU A 40 -4.28 -1.78 0.01
CA LEU A 40 -3.00 -2.21 -0.56
C LEU A 40 -2.66 -1.38 -1.81
N ARG A 41 -3.59 -1.29 -2.76
CA ARG A 41 -3.42 -0.54 -4.00
C ARG A 41 -3.16 0.94 -3.72
N GLU A 42 -3.92 1.54 -2.80
CA GLU A 42 -3.72 2.95 -2.45
C GLU A 42 -2.40 3.18 -1.71
N THR A 43 -1.98 2.27 -0.84
CA THR A 43 -0.68 2.40 -0.15
C THR A 43 0.46 2.42 -1.16
N MET A 44 0.39 1.57 -2.19
CA MET A 44 1.43 1.44 -3.22
C MET A 44 1.38 2.56 -4.27
N ARG A 45 0.20 3.10 -4.58
CA ARG A 45 0.03 4.26 -5.45
C ARG A 45 0.46 5.55 -4.74
N TRP A 46 0.01 5.74 -3.51
CA TRP A 46 0.23 6.96 -2.74
C TRP A 46 1.72 7.19 -2.47
N MET A 47 2.44 6.14 -2.05
CA MET A 47 3.88 6.22 -1.78
C MET A 47 4.61 5.01 -2.39
N PRO A 48 4.98 5.06 -3.68
CA PRO A 48 5.66 3.96 -4.35
C PRO A 48 7.07 3.75 -3.77
N VAL A 49 7.44 2.48 -3.56
CA VAL A 49 8.75 2.10 -3.00
C VAL A 49 9.91 2.64 -3.82
N LEU A 50 9.78 2.65 -5.14
CA LEU A 50 10.71 3.29 -6.07
C LEU A 50 9.98 4.45 -6.74
N PRO A 51 10.17 5.72 -6.34
CA PRO A 51 9.52 6.85 -6.98
C PRO A 51 10.03 7.06 -8.42
N VAL A 52 11.30 6.73 -8.64
CA VAL A 52 11.93 6.60 -9.97
C VAL A 52 12.32 5.14 -10.16
N ASN A 53 11.87 4.51 -11.24
CA ASN A 53 12.20 3.12 -11.53
C ASN A 53 13.68 2.95 -11.88
N MET A 54 14.14 1.69 -11.91
CA MET A 54 15.52 1.36 -12.26
C MET A 54 15.88 1.86 -13.68
N PRO A 55 17.03 2.51 -13.87
CA PRO A 55 17.47 2.95 -15.19
C PRO A 55 17.60 1.79 -16.17
N HIS A 56 17.08 1.99 -17.38
CA HIS A 56 17.29 1.13 -18.53
C HIS A 56 18.38 1.73 -19.42
N GLY A 57 19.23 0.90 -20.01
CA GLY A 57 20.17 1.31 -21.06
C GLY A 57 19.62 0.93 -22.44
N VAL A 58 19.55 1.89 -23.36
CA VAL A 58 19.10 1.61 -24.74
C VAL A 58 20.15 0.74 -25.45
N THR A 59 19.72 -0.36 -26.08
CA THR A 59 20.65 -1.35 -26.65
C THR A 59 21.18 -0.97 -28.02
N ASP A 60 20.46 -0.12 -28.75
CA ASP A 60 20.79 0.39 -30.09
C ASP A 60 20.23 1.80 -30.24
N ASP A 61 20.66 2.55 -31.26
CA ASP A 61 20.09 3.87 -31.51
C ASP A 61 18.58 3.76 -31.81
N ASP A 62 17.79 4.66 -31.22
CA ASP A 62 16.33 4.64 -31.35
C ASP A 62 15.76 6.06 -31.52
N THR A 63 14.49 6.16 -31.91
CA THR A 63 13.74 7.42 -31.96
C THR A 63 12.38 7.24 -31.33
N PHE A 64 12.11 7.99 -30.26
CA PHE A 64 10.84 7.96 -29.54
C PHE A 64 10.21 9.35 -29.55
N GLU A 65 8.95 9.48 -29.98
CA GLU A 65 8.22 10.76 -30.06
C GLU A 65 9.01 11.87 -30.80
N GLY A 66 9.80 11.49 -31.81
CA GLY A 66 10.64 12.41 -32.59
C GLY A 66 12.01 12.75 -31.95
N TYR A 67 12.31 12.22 -30.77
CA TYR A 67 13.60 12.40 -30.09
C TYR A 67 14.55 11.25 -30.41
N PHE A 68 15.75 11.57 -30.91
CA PHE A 68 16.82 10.59 -31.10
C PHE A 68 17.43 10.20 -29.75
N ILE A 69 17.51 8.90 -29.49
CA ILE A 69 18.07 8.33 -28.26
C ILE A 69 19.26 7.44 -28.65
N PRO A 70 20.50 7.82 -28.32
CA PRO A 70 21.66 7.05 -28.71
C PRO A 70 21.77 5.74 -27.93
N LYS A 71 22.39 4.74 -28.55
CA LYS A 71 22.82 3.50 -27.90
C LYS A 71 23.59 3.78 -26.62
N GLY A 72 23.24 3.08 -25.55
CA GLY A 72 23.84 3.21 -24.23
C GLY A 72 23.27 4.35 -23.38
N GLN A 73 22.39 5.20 -23.94
CA GLN A 73 21.70 6.22 -23.15
C GLN A 73 20.89 5.58 -22.02
N LEU A 74 20.94 6.20 -20.84
CA LEU A 74 20.09 5.80 -19.71
C LEU A 74 18.72 6.47 -19.84
N CYS A 75 17.69 5.67 -19.68
CA CYS A 75 16.29 6.09 -19.64
C CYS A 75 15.65 5.58 -18.35
N THR A 76 14.94 6.46 -17.65
CA THR A 76 14.20 6.16 -16.43
C THR A 76 12.75 6.56 -16.61
N ILE A 77 11.88 5.89 -15.86
CA ILE A 77 10.47 6.28 -15.75
C ILE A 77 10.25 6.75 -14.31
N THR A 78 9.59 7.89 -14.16
CA THR A 78 9.19 8.40 -12.84
C THR A 78 7.82 7.85 -12.52
N SER A 79 7.75 6.70 -11.83
CA SER A 79 6.46 6.13 -11.44
C SER A 79 5.68 7.03 -10.50
N GLU A 80 6.34 7.83 -9.65
CA GLU A 80 5.66 8.81 -8.79
C GLU A 80 4.84 9.82 -9.60
N GLU A 81 5.43 10.41 -10.65
CA GLU A 81 4.73 11.35 -11.55
C GLU A 81 3.51 10.69 -12.20
N LEU A 82 3.64 9.45 -12.68
CA LEU A 82 2.51 8.72 -13.28
C LEU A 82 1.40 8.40 -12.25
N LEU A 83 1.78 8.06 -11.02
CA LEU A 83 0.85 7.67 -9.96
C LEU A 83 0.19 8.87 -9.27
N HIS A 84 0.76 10.06 -9.44
CA HIS A 84 0.25 11.33 -8.91
C HIS A 84 -0.26 12.28 -9.99
N ASP A 85 -0.42 11.81 -11.22
CA ASP A 85 -1.00 12.59 -12.32
C ASP A 85 -2.45 12.96 -12.02
N GLU A 86 -2.74 14.26 -11.95
CA GLU A 86 -4.06 14.82 -11.65
C GLU A 86 -5.10 14.54 -12.76
N GLU A 87 -4.65 14.25 -13.99
CA GLU A 87 -5.56 13.82 -15.07
C GLU A 87 -6.14 12.43 -14.80
N ASN A 88 -5.38 11.58 -14.11
CA ASN A 88 -5.75 10.20 -13.80
C ASN A 88 -6.30 10.04 -12.37
N TYR A 89 -5.82 10.85 -11.43
CA TYR A 89 -6.15 10.77 -10.01
C TYR A 89 -6.61 12.10 -9.45
N LYS A 90 -7.88 12.19 -9.06
CA LYS A 90 -8.35 13.29 -8.22
C LYS A 90 -7.66 13.25 -6.85
N ASP A 91 -7.17 14.41 -6.42
CA ASP A 91 -6.46 14.62 -5.15
C ASP A 91 -5.38 13.54 -4.93
N PRO A 92 -4.37 13.46 -5.83
CA PRO A 92 -3.44 12.33 -5.90
C PRO A 92 -2.58 12.16 -4.64
N LEU A 93 -2.35 13.25 -3.91
CA LEU A 93 -1.57 13.26 -2.67
C LEU A 93 -2.40 12.89 -1.43
N VAL A 94 -3.73 12.74 -1.57
CA VAL A 94 -4.61 12.28 -0.50
C VAL A 94 -4.70 10.76 -0.55
N PHE A 95 -4.40 10.12 0.57
CA PHE A 95 -4.63 8.69 0.75
C PHE A 95 -6.14 8.40 0.81
N ASN A 96 -6.66 7.72 -0.21
CA ASN A 96 -8.06 7.33 -0.33
C ASN A 96 -8.20 5.94 -0.96
N PRO A 97 -8.40 4.87 -0.17
CA PRO A 97 -8.64 3.52 -0.68
C PRO A 97 -9.87 3.44 -1.61
N ASP A 98 -10.91 4.23 -1.35
CA ASP A 98 -12.18 4.15 -2.06
C ASP A 98 -12.04 4.45 -3.57
N ARG A 99 -10.93 5.06 -4.01
CA ARG A 99 -10.64 5.26 -5.44
C ARG A 99 -10.52 3.96 -6.23
N PHE A 100 -10.16 2.87 -5.55
CA PHE A 100 -10.04 1.54 -6.16
C PHE A 100 -11.33 0.73 -6.05
N LEU A 101 -12.43 1.33 -5.62
CA LEU A 101 -13.72 0.68 -5.48
C LEU A 101 -14.76 1.32 -6.41
N ASP A 102 -15.62 0.49 -6.99
CA ASP A 102 -16.81 0.95 -7.68
C ASP A 102 -17.95 1.28 -6.70
N ALA A 103 -19.06 1.79 -7.22
CA ALA A 103 -20.23 2.14 -6.41
C ALA A 103 -20.86 0.94 -5.67
N GLY A 104 -20.54 -0.30 -6.07
CA GLY A 104 -20.96 -1.53 -5.41
C GLY A 104 -19.94 -2.07 -4.40
N GLY A 105 -18.84 -1.37 -4.14
CA GLY A 105 -17.79 -1.80 -3.23
C GLY A 105 -16.87 -2.89 -3.80
N LYS A 106 -16.89 -3.13 -5.12
CA LYS A 106 -15.99 -4.07 -5.78
C LYS A 106 -14.77 -3.34 -6.31
N LEU A 107 -13.65 -4.05 -6.42
CA LEU A 107 -12.42 -3.51 -6.99
C LEU A 107 -12.62 -3.06 -8.43
N THR A 108 -12.12 -1.87 -8.76
CA THR A 108 -12.03 -1.41 -10.14
C THR A 108 -10.92 -2.18 -10.88
N ASN A 109 -10.93 -2.03 -12.21
CA ASN A 109 -9.87 -2.56 -13.07
C ASN A 109 -8.57 -1.72 -13.01
N ASP A 110 -8.50 -0.71 -12.14
CA ASP A 110 -7.29 0.10 -11.99
C ASP A 110 -6.19 -0.71 -11.29
N MET A 111 -5.13 -0.98 -12.06
CA MET A 111 -3.93 -1.71 -11.66
C MET A 111 -2.69 -0.81 -11.64
N SER A 112 -2.86 0.51 -11.63
CA SER A 112 -1.74 1.48 -11.67
C SER A 112 -0.74 1.30 -10.54
N HIS A 113 -1.16 0.87 -9.36
CA HIS A 113 -0.27 0.56 -8.23
C HIS A 113 0.88 -0.40 -8.61
N MET A 114 0.71 -1.20 -9.68
CA MET A 114 1.74 -2.08 -10.23
C MET A 114 2.85 -1.35 -10.99
N MET A 115 2.66 -0.09 -11.37
CA MET A 115 3.67 0.74 -12.06
C MET A 115 4.92 0.94 -11.21
N GLY A 116 4.81 0.89 -9.87
CA GLY A 116 5.96 0.90 -8.96
C GLY A 116 6.90 -0.31 -9.14
N PHE A 117 6.43 -1.39 -9.79
CA PHE A 117 7.24 -2.55 -10.14
C PHE A 117 7.93 -2.43 -11.52
N GLY A 118 7.72 -1.33 -12.23
CA GLY A 118 8.26 -1.11 -13.57
C GLY A 118 7.46 -1.81 -14.67
N PHE A 119 8.07 -1.96 -15.85
CA PHE A 119 7.35 -2.25 -17.09
C PHE A 119 8.10 -3.23 -18.00
N GLY A 120 7.33 -3.87 -18.89
CA GLY A 120 7.85 -4.67 -19.99
C GLY A 120 8.75 -5.83 -19.57
N ARG A 121 9.80 -6.12 -20.36
CA ARG A 121 10.70 -7.27 -20.17
C ARG A 121 11.49 -7.26 -18.85
N ARG A 122 11.56 -6.11 -18.18
CA ARG A 122 12.30 -5.91 -16.92
C ARG A 122 11.40 -5.59 -15.73
N ILE A 123 10.09 -5.80 -15.87
CA ILE A 123 9.16 -5.68 -14.76
C ILE A 123 9.59 -6.57 -13.59
N CYS A 124 9.43 -6.07 -12.36
CA CYS A 124 9.89 -6.75 -11.15
C CYS A 124 9.39 -8.20 -11.12
N PRO A 125 10.30 -9.20 -11.10
CA PRO A 125 9.90 -10.60 -11.02
C PRO A 125 9.28 -10.95 -9.66
N GLY A 126 9.62 -10.19 -8.60
CA GLY A 126 9.11 -10.39 -7.24
C GLY A 126 7.73 -9.80 -6.96
N ARG A 127 7.08 -9.14 -7.93
CA ARG A 127 5.82 -8.40 -7.73
C ARG A 127 4.71 -9.23 -7.10
N TYR A 128 4.53 -10.48 -7.54
CA TYR A 128 3.48 -11.36 -7.03
C TYR A 128 3.72 -11.78 -5.58
N LEU A 129 4.98 -12.07 -5.23
CA LEU A 129 5.35 -12.40 -3.86
C LEU A 129 5.18 -11.18 -2.95
N ALA A 130 5.65 -10.01 -3.40
CA ALA A 130 5.56 -8.77 -2.65
C ALA A 130 4.10 -8.37 -2.39
N GLU A 131 3.28 -8.34 -3.43
CA GLU A 131 1.85 -8.01 -3.34
C GLU A 131 1.11 -8.99 -2.44
N GLY A 132 1.29 -10.31 -2.63
CA GLY A 132 0.64 -11.33 -1.81
C GLY A 132 1.07 -11.27 -0.34
N SER A 133 2.34 -11.01 -0.08
CA SER A 133 2.89 -10.90 1.27
C SER A 133 2.40 -9.63 1.99
N LEU A 134 2.35 -8.50 1.27
CA LEU A 134 1.79 -7.25 1.80
C LEU A 134 0.30 -7.41 2.09
N TRP A 135 -0.46 -8.01 1.17
CA TRP A 135 -1.88 -8.29 1.39
C TRP A 135 -2.10 -9.14 2.64
N SER A 136 -1.38 -10.26 2.76
CA SER A 136 -1.51 -11.17 3.91
C SER A 136 -1.13 -10.48 5.23
N ALA A 137 -0.04 -9.71 5.24
CA ALA A 137 0.37 -8.95 6.41
C ALA A 137 -0.68 -7.91 6.80
N MET A 138 -1.19 -7.12 5.84
CA MET A 138 -2.22 -6.11 6.08
C MET A 138 -3.50 -6.75 6.64
N ALA A 139 -4.00 -7.81 6.00
CA ALA A 139 -5.21 -8.51 6.42
C ALA A 139 -5.08 -9.07 7.85
N CYS A 140 -3.99 -9.79 8.14
CA CYS A 140 -3.76 -10.37 9.46
C CYS A 140 -3.56 -9.30 10.54
N LEU A 141 -2.80 -8.24 10.25
CA LEU A 141 -2.57 -7.15 11.19
C LEU A 141 -3.87 -6.40 11.50
N LEU A 142 -4.70 -6.10 10.49
CA LEU A 142 -5.99 -5.44 10.67
C LEU A 142 -7.02 -6.36 11.33
N ALA A 143 -6.96 -7.68 11.11
CA ALA A 143 -7.79 -8.64 11.84
C ALA A 143 -7.46 -8.69 13.33
N THR A 144 -6.22 -8.38 13.71
CA THR A 144 -5.67 -8.63 15.05
C THR A 144 -5.58 -7.36 15.91
N PHE A 145 -5.20 -6.23 15.32
CA PHE A 145 -4.79 -5.04 16.07
C PHE A 145 -5.59 -3.77 15.71
N ASN A 146 -5.68 -2.89 16.70
CA ASN A 146 -5.99 -1.48 16.54
C ASN A 146 -4.68 -0.70 16.50
N PHE A 147 -4.54 0.14 15.48
CA PHE A 147 -3.45 1.10 15.30
C PHE A 147 -3.96 2.50 15.59
N SER A 148 -3.35 3.19 16.56
CA SER A 148 -3.69 4.56 16.90
C SER A 148 -2.45 5.40 17.20
N LYS A 149 -2.61 6.71 17.24
CA LYS A 149 -1.53 7.59 17.68
C LYS A 149 -1.23 7.32 19.16
N LEU A 150 0.05 7.38 19.51
CA LEU A 150 0.46 7.25 20.91
C LEU A 150 -0.08 8.45 21.70
N LYS A 151 -0.45 8.23 22.96
CA LYS A 151 -0.92 9.30 23.85
C LYS A 151 0.13 9.62 24.91
N ASP A 152 0.22 10.89 25.32
CA ASP A 152 1.04 11.32 26.45
C ASP A 152 0.39 10.97 27.81
N GLU A 153 1.05 11.33 28.91
CA GLU A 153 0.55 11.06 30.27
C GLU A 153 -0.79 11.75 30.56
N GLU A 154 -1.09 12.85 29.86
CA GLU A 154 -2.36 13.58 29.94
C GLU A 154 -3.42 13.05 28.96
N GLY A 155 -3.12 11.99 28.20
CA GLY A 155 -4.05 11.35 27.26
C GLY A 155 -4.21 12.07 25.91
N ARG A 156 -3.36 13.06 25.60
CA ARG A 156 -3.37 13.79 24.32
C ARG A 156 -2.62 12.99 23.27
N GLU A 157 -3.14 12.97 22.04
CA GLU A 157 -2.46 12.31 20.93
C GLU A 157 -1.15 13.04 20.57
N LEU A 158 -0.07 12.27 20.48
CA LEU A 158 1.19 12.75 19.94
C LEU A 158 1.06 12.89 18.43
N GLY A 159 1.41 14.07 17.92
CA GLY A 159 1.49 14.33 16.48
C GLY A 159 2.50 13.40 15.82
N VAL A 160 2.08 12.73 14.76
CA VAL A 160 2.97 11.95 13.88
C VAL A 160 2.92 12.66 12.54
N GLU A 161 3.99 13.35 12.15
CA GLU A 161 4.04 13.96 10.83
C GLU A 161 4.53 12.92 9.82
N PRO A 162 3.77 12.64 8.74
CA PRO A 162 4.21 11.71 7.72
C PRO A 162 5.52 12.18 7.09
N CYS A 163 6.57 11.36 7.19
CA CYS A 163 7.89 11.69 6.66
C CYS A 163 8.57 10.43 6.13
N TRP A 164 9.16 10.53 4.94
CA TRP A 164 9.82 9.43 4.25
C TRP A 164 11.32 9.64 4.17
N THR A 165 12.05 8.55 3.96
CA THR A 165 13.45 8.59 3.58
C THR A 165 13.61 9.05 2.13
N THR A 166 14.77 9.63 1.84
CA THR A 166 15.20 9.95 0.47
C THR A 166 16.29 8.97 0.06
N GLY A 167 16.21 8.42 -1.15
CA GLY A 167 17.16 7.45 -1.66
C GLY A 167 16.62 6.74 -2.89
N LEU A 168 17.26 5.63 -3.27
CA LEU A 168 16.76 4.77 -4.35
C LEU A 168 15.37 4.21 -4.00
N SER A 169 15.17 3.82 -2.74
CA SER A 169 13.86 3.43 -2.21
C SER A 169 13.36 4.39 -1.14
N THR A 170 12.04 4.53 -1.05
CA THR A 170 11.34 5.33 -0.04
C THR A 170 10.66 4.42 0.97
N HIS A 171 10.71 4.81 2.24
CA HIS A 171 9.93 4.20 3.31
C HIS A 171 9.69 5.24 4.42
N PRO A 172 8.65 5.06 5.25
CA PRO A 172 8.41 5.95 6.39
C PRO A 172 9.63 5.97 7.32
N ARG A 173 9.99 7.15 7.82
CA ARG A 173 10.94 7.26 8.93
C ARG A 173 10.34 6.63 10.19
N GLY A 174 11.18 6.21 11.13
CA GLY A 174 10.71 5.65 12.40
C GLY A 174 9.76 6.60 13.14
N PHE A 175 8.58 6.11 13.50
CA PHE A 175 7.59 6.84 14.30
C PHE A 175 7.07 5.95 15.42
N LYS A 176 6.49 6.55 16.46
CA LYS A 176 5.83 5.85 17.56
C LYS A 176 4.34 5.79 17.33
N CYS A 177 3.73 4.64 17.60
CA CYS A 177 2.28 4.46 17.60
C CYS A 177 1.86 3.51 18.72
N SER A 178 0.56 3.49 19.02
CA SER A 178 -0.04 2.50 19.88
C SER A 178 -0.60 1.36 19.03
N ILE A 179 -0.24 0.13 19.39
CA ILE A 179 -0.73 -1.10 18.76
C ILE A 179 -1.35 -1.93 19.88
N THR A 180 -2.65 -2.17 19.81
CA THR A 180 -3.39 -2.91 20.85
C THR A 180 -4.22 -4.02 20.22
N PRO A 181 -4.36 -5.19 20.87
CA PRO A 181 -5.27 -6.23 20.38
C PRO A 181 -6.71 -5.71 20.22
N ARG A 182 -7.43 -6.18 19.20
CA ARG A 182 -8.83 -5.78 18.97
C ARG A 182 -9.80 -6.32 20.02
N SER A 183 -9.44 -7.41 20.70
CA SER A 183 -10.26 -8.03 21.74
C SER A 183 -9.41 -8.74 22.81
N LEU A 184 -10.03 -9.04 23.95
CA LEU A 184 -9.39 -9.84 25.01
C LEU A 184 -9.03 -11.25 24.53
N SER A 185 -9.91 -11.89 23.76
CA SER A 185 -9.66 -13.23 23.20
C SER A 185 -8.44 -13.24 22.25
N ILE A 186 -8.29 -12.20 21.42
CA ILE A 186 -7.09 -12.04 20.57
C ILE A 186 -5.85 -11.84 21.46
N ALA A 187 -5.95 -11.01 22.50
CA ALA A 187 -4.84 -10.77 23.42
C ALA A 187 -4.40 -12.06 24.15
N GLU A 188 -5.34 -12.92 24.54
CA GLU A 188 -5.06 -14.24 25.13
C GLU A 188 -4.41 -15.18 24.13
N THR A 189 -4.93 -15.26 22.91
CA THR A 189 -4.36 -16.08 21.83
C THR A 189 -2.91 -15.71 21.54
N LEU A 190 -2.62 -14.40 21.42
CA LEU A 190 -1.26 -13.90 21.18
C LEU A 190 -0.30 -14.21 22.33
N ARG A 191 -0.76 -14.18 23.59
CA ARG A 191 0.08 -14.51 24.76
C ARG A 191 0.41 -16.00 24.84
N ASN A 192 -0.47 -16.86 24.33
CA ASN A 192 -0.30 -18.31 24.37
C ASN A 192 0.47 -18.88 23.16
N ALA A 193 0.79 -18.04 22.16
CA ALA A 193 1.46 -18.46 20.93
C ALA A 193 3.01 -18.46 21.01
N VAL A 194 3.58 -18.15 22.19
CA VAL A 194 5.03 -18.08 22.45
C VAL A 194 5.50 -19.22 23.34
#